data_AF-A0ABD5BJT0-F1
#
_entry.id   AF-A0ABD5BJT0-F1
#
_cell.length_a   1.000
_cell.length_b   1.000
_cell.length_c   1.000
_cell.angle_alpha   90.00
_cell.angle_beta   90.00
_cell.angle_gamma   90.00
#
_symmetry.space_group_name_H-M   'P 1'
#
loop_
_entity.id
_entity.type
_entity.pdbx_description
1 polymer ?
#
loop_
_entity_poly.entity_id
_entity_poly.type
_entity_poly.pdbx_seq_one_letter_code
_entity_poly.pdbx_strand_id
1 'polypeptide(L)'
;ISLAEVRTGAQWQERALTLMPTKIGSLLIALPKTPQNPLPEAVQPAVEVAKKVGEQVTDAAKPAPQPEEKPLGETLKELFAKPLLPDLPDIRLPLDITVKEISGEQLRLTGDTDVLITSLLLQASTQDQHIQLGNFDVKSPQGTLSLQGQATLTGDWPVSLTANSALNIEPLKGEKVKLNVGGGLRDELKVALNLSGPVGA
;
A
#
# COMPACT_ATOMS: atom_id res chain seq x y z
N ILE A 1 11.89 -18.47 0.29
CA ILE A 1 12.53 -17.36 -0.45
C ILE A 1 13.56 -17.94 -1.41
N SER A 2 13.66 -17.44 -2.65
CA SER A 2 14.74 -17.78 -3.58
C SER A 2 15.23 -16.53 -4.30
N LEU A 3 16.50 -16.50 -4.70
CA LEU A 3 17.14 -15.34 -5.30
C LEU A 3 18.21 -15.79 -6.29
N ALA A 4 18.23 -15.21 -7.50
CA ALA A 4 19.24 -15.53 -8.51
C ALA A 4 20.47 -14.61 -8.39
N GLU A 5 20.26 -13.29 -8.38
CA GLU A 5 21.35 -12.32 -8.27
C GLU A 5 20.93 -11.13 -7.41
N VAL A 6 21.84 -10.70 -6.52
CA VAL A 6 21.83 -9.35 -5.96
C VAL A 6 23.23 -8.76 -6.11
N ARG A 7 23.32 -7.60 -6.75
CA ARG A 7 24.54 -6.81 -6.80
C ARG A 7 24.26 -5.45 -6.19
N THR A 8 25.00 -5.10 -5.15
CA THR A 8 24.81 -3.83 -4.45
C THR A 8 26.17 -3.28 -4.04
N GLY A 9 26.21 -1.98 -3.79
CA GLY A 9 27.35 -1.31 -3.22
C GLY A 9 26.87 -0.14 -2.38
N ALA A 10 27.62 0.19 -1.34
CA ALA A 10 27.30 1.32 -0.48
C ALA A 10 28.59 2.09 -0.16
N GLN A 11 28.45 3.40 -0.08
CA GLN A 11 29.48 4.30 0.43
C GLN A 11 28.90 5.01 1.63
N TRP A 12 29.57 4.89 2.77
CA TRP A 12 29.18 5.56 4.00
C TRP A 12 30.28 6.55 4.39
N GLN A 13 29.92 7.82 4.60
CA GLN A 13 30.81 8.84 5.11
C GLN A 13 30.07 9.74 6.10
N GLU A 14 30.57 9.83 7.32
CA GLU A 14 29.94 10.59 8.42
C GLU A 14 28.48 10.16 8.64
N ARG A 15 27.52 10.98 8.22
CA ARG A 15 26.08 10.74 8.29
C ARG A 15 25.46 10.37 6.95
N ALA A 16 26.22 10.46 5.85
CA ALA A 16 25.74 10.21 4.50
C ALA A 16 25.98 8.75 4.08
N LEU A 17 24.90 8.05 3.76
CA LEU A 17 24.91 6.73 3.11
C LEU A 17 24.47 6.88 1.66
N THR A 18 25.38 6.62 0.74
CA THR A 18 25.04 6.51 -0.68
C THR A 18 24.96 5.04 -1.08
N LEU A 19 23.77 4.58 -1.43
CA LEU A 19 23.57 3.30 -2.11
C LEU A 19 23.93 3.48 -3.59
N MET A 20 24.96 2.75 -4.00
CA MET A 20 25.35 2.61 -5.40
C MET A 20 24.29 1.77 -6.14
N PRO A 21 24.24 1.83 -7.49
CA PRO A 21 23.25 1.09 -8.26
C PRO A 21 23.13 -0.37 -7.81
N THR A 22 21.94 -0.71 -7.31
CA THR A 22 21.63 -2.04 -6.77
C THR A 22 20.75 -2.78 -7.75
N LYS A 23 21.19 -3.97 -8.18
CA LYS A 23 20.45 -4.85 -9.08
C LYS A 23 19.94 -6.06 -8.32
N ILE A 24 18.67 -6.40 -8.54
CA ILE A 24 18.02 -7.58 -7.96
C ILE A 24 17.39 -8.37 -9.11
N GLY A 25 17.81 -9.61 -9.30
CA GLY A 25 17.31 -10.50 -10.35
C GLY A 25 16.58 -11.70 -9.78
N SER A 26 15.38 -11.96 -10.31
CA SER A 26 14.60 -13.17 -10.09
C SER A 26 14.40 -13.53 -8.61
N LEU A 27 14.01 -12.54 -7.80
CA LEU A 27 13.69 -12.71 -6.39
C LEU A 27 12.28 -13.28 -6.22
N LEU A 28 12.15 -14.41 -5.53
CA LEU A 28 10.86 -14.97 -5.11
C LEU A 28 10.73 -14.88 -3.59
N ILE A 29 9.69 -14.18 -3.14
CA ILE A 29 9.28 -14.11 -1.74
C ILE A 29 7.97 -14.88 -1.60
N ALA A 30 7.96 -15.88 -0.73
CA ALA A 30 6.73 -16.60 -0.37
C ALA A 30 6.30 -16.10 1.01
N LEU A 31 5.16 -15.41 1.05
CA LEU A 31 4.51 -14.95 2.27
C LEU A 31 3.68 -16.07 2.90
N PRO A 32 3.60 -16.11 4.24
CA PRO A 32 2.67 -17.01 4.91
C PRO A 32 1.23 -16.63 4.55
N LYS A 33 0.37 -17.63 4.35
CA LYS A 33 -1.06 -17.42 4.09
C LYS A 33 -1.76 -16.93 5.34
N THR A 34 -2.72 -16.03 5.19
CA THR A 34 -3.52 -15.55 6.32
C THR A 34 -4.40 -16.71 6.82
N PRO A 35 -4.33 -17.09 8.12
CA PRO A 35 -5.21 -18.11 8.67
C PRO A 35 -6.68 -17.68 8.53
N GLN A 36 -7.57 -18.59 8.15
CA GLN A 36 -9.01 -18.32 7.99
C GLN A 36 -9.71 -17.86 9.28
N ASN A 37 -9.07 -17.99 10.45
CA ASN A 37 -9.60 -17.55 11.72
C ASN A 37 -8.50 -16.85 12.56
N PRO A 38 -8.36 -15.51 12.47
CA PRO A 38 -7.34 -14.75 13.21
C PRO A 38 -7.69 -14.53 14.68
N LEU A 39 -8.83 -15.06 15.15
CA LEU A 39 -9.28 -14.90 16.53
C LEU A 39 -8.54 -15.87 17.47
N PRO A 40 -8.01 -15.40 18.61
CA PRO A 40 -7.42 -16.25 19.63
C PRO A 40 -8.40 -17.35 20.09
N GLU A 41 -7.89 -18.55 20.37
CA GLU A 41 -8.66 -19.70 20.90
C GLU A 41 -9.53 -19.37 22.14
N ALA A 42 -9.19 -18.31 22.87
CA ALA A 42 -9.89 -17.85 24.07
C ALA A 42 -11.32 -17.31 23.87
N VAL A 43 -11.78 -17.08 22.63
CA VAL A 43 -13.16 -16.59 22.33
C VAL A 43 -14.11 -17.67 21.80
N GLN A 44 -13.64 -18.90 21.62
CA GLN A 44 -14.47 -20.00 21.12
C GLN A 44 -15.68 -20.38 22.00
N PRO A 45 -15.63 -20.36 23.35
CA PRO A 45 -16.79 -20.80 24.13
C PRO A 45 -18.00 -19.85 24.04
N ALA A 46 -17.84 -18.62 23.55
CA ALA A 46 -18.96 -17.68 23.40
C ALA A 46 -19.84 -17.95 22.15
N VAL A 47 -19.30 -18.62 21.11
CA VAL A 47 -20.05 -18.93 19.88
C VAL A 47 -20.92 -20.18 20.07
N GLU A 48 -20.52 -21.09 20.96
CA GLU A 48 -21.25 -22.35 21.19
C GLU A 48 -22.50 -22.16 22.06
N VAL A 49 -22.49 -21.19 22.98
CA VAL A 49 -23.68 -20.84 23.78
C VAL A 49 -24.75 -20.17 22.91
N ALA A 50 -24.36 -19.38 21.92
CA ALA A 50 -25.30 -18.75 20.98
C ALA A 50 -26.00 -19.77 20.06
N LYS A 51 -25.41 -20.96 19.84
CA LYS A 51 -26.00 -22.01 18.99
C LYS A 51 -27.05 -22.88 19.72
N LYS A 52 -27.05 -22.93 21.05
CA LYS A 52 -27.98 -23.77 21.84
C LYS A 52 -29.25 -23.07 22.33
N VAL A 53 -29.45 -21.79 22.05
CA VAL A 53 -30.68 -21.06 22.44
C VAL A 53 -31.70 -20.97 21.28
N GLY A 54 -31.38 -21.52 20.11
CA GLY A 54 -32.22 -21.42 18.89
C GLY A 54 -33.21 -22.55 18.64
N GLU A 55 -33.27 -23.60 19.47
CA GLU A 55 -34.23 -24.70 19.32
C GLU A 55 -35.41 -24.54 20.28
N GLN A 56 -36.31 -23.60 19.98
CA GLN A 56 -37.74 -23.58 20.32
C GLN A 56 -38.25 -22.15 20.17
N VAL A 57 -38.78 -21.78 19.00
CA VAL A 57 -40.17 -21.27 18.82
C VAL A 57 -40.49 -21.33 17.32
N THR A 58 -41.61 -21.97 17.00
CA THR A 58 -42.26 -22.08 15.70
C THR A 58 -42.84 -20.76 15.18
N ASP A 59 -42.94 -20.66 13.85
CA ASP A 59 -43.83 -19.80 13.04
C ASP A 59 -43.72 -18.26 13.15
N ALA A 60 -43.12 -17.65 12.12
CA ALA A 60 -43.74 -16.66 11.22
C ALA A 60 -42.66 -15.84 10.50
N ALA A 61 -42.73 -15.83 9.17
CA ALA A 61 -41.83 -15.13 8.27
C ALA A 61 -41.80 -13.60 8.50
N LYS A 62 -40.60 -13.03 8.61
CA LYS A 62 -40.30 -11.64 8.27
C LYS A 62 -38.85 -11.56 7.77
N PRO A 63 -38.57 -11.10 6.54
CA PRO A 63 -37.20 -10.98 6.06
C PRO A 63 -36.45 -9.99 6.96
N ALA A 64 -35.28 -10.42 7.46
CA ALA A 64 -34.35 -9.52 8.11
C ALA A 64 -33.93 -8.43 7.10
N PRO A 65 -33.84 -7.16 7.51
CA PRO A 65 -33.37 -6.11 6.62
C PRO A 65 -31.93 -6.45 6.21
N GLN A 66 -31.69 -6.58 4.90
CA GLN A 66 -30.35 -6.55 4.34
C GLN A 66 -29.69 -5.24 4.79
N PRO A 67 -28.45 -5.26 5.30
CA PRO A 67 -27.74 -4.02 5.58
C PRO A 67 -27.65 -3.24 4.27
N GLU A 68 -28.29 -2.07 4.23
CA GLU A 68 -28.08 -1.11 3.15
C GLU A 68 -26.59 -0.78 3.14
N GLU A 69 -25.88 -1.25 2.11
CA GLU A 69 -24.49 -0.88 1.89
C GLU A 69 -24.47 0.63 1.67
N LYS A 70 -24.01 1.37 2.71
CA LYS A 70 -23.87 2.81 2.64
C LYS A 70 -23.12 3.19 1.36
N PRO A 71 -23.51 4.27 0.67
CA PRO A 71 -22.80 4.73 -0.51
C PRO A 71 -21.30 4.83 -0.24
N LEU A 72 -20.46 4.38 -1.16
CA LEU A 72 -19.00 4.38 -1.00
C LEU A 72 -18.48 5.77 -0.56
N GLY A 73 -19.09 6.85 -1.05
CA GLY A 73 -18.74 8.21 -0.64
C GLY A 73 -19.01 8.53 0.83
N GLU A 74 -20.03 7.94 1.45
CA GLU A 74 -20.30 8.10 2.88
C GLU A 74 -19.33 7.26 3.72
N THR A 75 -19.07 6.03 3.29
CA THR A 75 -18.07 5.15 3.92
C THR A 75 -16.67 5.79 3.87
N LEU A 76 -16.29 6.37 2.73
CA LEU A 76 -15.05 7.13 2.59
C LEU A 76 -15.04 8.39 3.46
N LYS A 77 -16.15 9.09 3.67
CA LYS A 77 -16.18 10.22 4.60
C LYS A 77 -16.01 9.79 6.05
N GLU A 78 -16.73 8.74 6.46
CA GLU A 78 -16.67 8.22 7.84
C GLU A 78 -15.26 7.69 8.18
N LEU A 79 -14.60 7.00 7.24
CA LEU A 79 -13.25 6.46 7.44
C LEU A 79 -12.19 7.56 7.62
N PHE A 80 -12.36 8.72 6.98
CA PHE A 80 -11.41 9.82 7.01
C PHE A 80 -11.80 10.95 7.99
N ALA A 81 -12.95 10.85 8.66
CA ALA A 81 -13.40 11.79 9.68
C ALA A 81 -12.62 11.69 11.01
N LYS A 82 -11.95 10.56 11.23
CA LYS A 82 -10.98 10.39 12.32
C LYS A 82 -9.58 10.63 11.75
N PRO A 83 -8.67 11.30 12.49
CA PRO A 83 -7.28 11.41 12.08
C PRO A 83 -6.73 10.02 11.80
N LEU A 84 -6.23 9.79 10.58
CA LEU A 84 -5.74 8.48 10.16
C LEU A 84 -4.51 8.04 10.94
N LEU A 85 -3.83 8.98 11.61
CA LEU A 85 -2.61 8.74 12.35
C LEU A 85 -2.79 9.23 13.80
N PRO A 86 -2.35 8.44 14.79
CA PRO A 86 -2.19 8.93 16.17
C PRO A 86 -1.08 9.99 16.21
N ASP A 87 -0.93 10.69 17.34
CA ASP A 87 0.17 11.65 17.54
C ASP A 87 1.53 10.95 17.38
N LEU A 88 2.16 11.16 16.22
CA LEU A 88 3.47 10.58 15.91
C LEU A 88 4.58 11.41 16.59
N PRO A 89 5.65 10.78 17.08
CA PRO A 89 6.78 11.50 17.67
C PRO A 89 7.49 12.35 16.61
N ASP A 90 8.26 13.34 17.04
CA ASP A 90 9.15 14.09 16.14
C ASP A 90 10.22 13.12 15.59
N ILE A 91 10.21 12.86 14.28
CA ILE A 91 11.12 11.90 13.66
C ILE A 91 12.38 12.64 13.21
N ARG A 92 13.51 12.29 13.81
CA ARG A 92 14.83 12.73 13.35
C ARG A 92 15.49 11.55 12.66
N LEU A 93 15.71 11.66 11.34
CA LEU A 93 16.44 10.60 10.64
C LEU A 93 17.90 10.63 11.12
N PRO A 94 18.45 9.49 11.57
CA PRO A 94 19.82 9.43 12.05
C PRO A 94 20.85 9.55 10.91
N LEU A 95 20.40 9.41 9.66
CA LEU A 95 21.27 9.23 8.51
C LEU A 95 20.64 9.86 7.24
N ASP A 96 21.50 10.45 6.41
CA ASP A 96 21.14 11.02 5.11
C ASP A 96 21.36 9.96 4.04
N ILE A 97 20.28 9.45 3.43
CA ILE A 97 20.34 8.33 2.48
C ILE A 97 20.27 8.90 1.07
N THR A 98 21.15 8.46 0.18
CA THR A 98 21.01 8.67 -1.26
C THR A 98 20.95 7.32 -1.96
N VAL A 99 19.81 7.01 -2.55
CA VAL A 99 19.62 5.83 -3.40
C VAL A 99 19.80 6.26 -4.84
N LYS A 100 20.99 5.98 -5.41
CA LYS A 100 21.25 6.31 -6.82
C LYS A 100 20.31 5.56 -7.75
N GLU A 101 20.16 4.26 -7.50
CA GLU A 101 19.26 3.39 -8.25
C GLU A 101 19.10 2.05 -7.52
N ILE A 102 17.88 1.56 -7.39
CA ILE A 102 17.59 0.14 -7.17
C ILE A 102 16.75 -0.33 -8.35
N SER A 103 17.29 -1.27 -9.12
CA SER A 103 16.60 -1.90 -10.23
C SER A 103 16.32 -3.36 -9.91
N GLY A 104 15.08 -3.80 -10.11
CA GLY A 104 14.66 -5.18 -9.95
C GLY A 104 14.10 -5.76 -11.23
N GLU A 105 14.40 -7.01 -11.53
CA GLU A 105 13.82 -7.76 -12.65
C GLU A 105 13.23 -9.08 -12.18
N GLN A 106 12.05 -9.43 -12.69
CA GLN A 106 11.35 -10.68 -12.41
C GLN A 106 11.17 -10.97 -10.91
N LEU A 107 10.67 -9.99 -10.15
CA LEU A 107 10.39 -10.17 -8.72
C LEU A 107 9.01 -10.82 -8.57
N ARG A 108 8.91 -11.89 -7.78
CA ARG A 108 7.65 -12.61 -7.55
C ARG A 108 7.32 -12.65 -6.06
N LEU A 109 6.11 -12.26 -5.74
CA LEU A 109 5.55 -12.37 -4.40
C LEU A 109 4.41 -13.39 -4.43
N THR A 110 4.51 -14.47 -3.67
CA THR A 110 3.49 -15.51 -3.58
C THR A 110 2.91 -15.58 -2.16
N GLY A 111 1.65 -16.02 -2.02
CA GLY A 111 0.96 -16.12 -0.73
C GLY A 111 -0.55 -16.28 -0.96
N ASP A 112 -1.33 -15.34 -0.43
CA ASP A 112 -2.75 -15.21 -0.76
C ASP A 112 -2.97 -14.60 -2.16
N THR A 113 -2.00 -13.82 -2.63
CA THR A 113 -1.92 -13.29 -3.99
C THR A 113 -0.60 -13.69 -4.63
N ASP A 114 -0.61 -13.87 -5.95
CA ASP A 114 0.59 -14.11 -6.76
C ASP A 114 0.84 -12.88 -7.62
N VAL A 115 1.87 -12.12 -7.27
CA VAL A 115 2.22 -10.87 -7.92
C VAL A 115 3.57 -11.05 -8.61
N LEU A 116 3.60 -10.82 -9.92
CA LEU A 116 4.81 -10.77 -10.72
C LEU A 116 5.13 -9.33 -11.10
N ILE A 117 6.27 -8.83 -10.64
CA ILE A 117 6.85 -7.56 -11.06
C ILE A 117 7.92 -7.87 -12.11
N THR A 118 7.69 -7.47 -13.34
CA THR A 118 8.65 -7.67 -14.43
C THR A 118 9.84 -6.74 -14.30
N SER A 119 9.59 -5.49 -13.90
CA SER A 119 10.62 -4.48 -13.69
C SER A 119 10.24 -3.54 -12.55
N LEU A 120 11.23 -3.20 -11.73
CA LEU A 120 11.16 -2.20 -10.67
C LEU A 120 12.33 -1.24 -10.82
N LEU A 121 12.09 0.05 -10.63
CA LEU A 121 13.11 1.09 -10.50
C LEU A 121 12.79 1.96 -9.29
N LEU A 122 13.77 2.26 -8.45
CA LEU A 122 13.64 3.17 -7.32
C LEU A 122 14.85 4.12 -7.27
N GLN A 123 14.55 5.41 -7.13
CA GLN A 123 15.49 6.47 -6.85
C GLN A 123 14.88 7.36 -5.77
N ALA A 124 15.61 7.55 -4.68
CA ALA A 124 15.15 8.32 -3.55
C ALA A 124 16.32 8.93 -2.80
N SER A 125 16.06 9.99 -2.06
CA SER A 125 17.04 10.57 -1.15
C SER A 125 16.36 11.07 0.12
N THR A 126 17.13 11.13 1.19
CA THR A 126 16.76 11.77 2.44
C THR A 126 17.88 12.69 2.87
N GLN A 127 17.51 13.91 3.24
CA GLN A 127 18.42 14.88 3.84
C GLN A 127 17.73 15.49 5.07
N ASP A 128 18.32 15.26 6.24
CA ASP A 128 17.78 15.56 7.56
C ASP A 128 16.39 14.96 7.78
N GLN A 129 15.33 15.71 7.48
CA GLN A 129 13.94 15.28 7.63
C GLN A 129 13.17 15.40 6.33
N HIS A 130 13.84 15.75 5.23
CA HIS A 130 13.24 15.85 3.92
C HIS A 130 13.52 14.59 3.12
N ILE A 131 12.47 13.93 2.68
CA ILE A 131 12.48 12.74 1.84
C ILE A 131 12.06 13.17 0.44
N GLN A 132 12.84 12.77 -0.56
CA GLN A 132 12.49 12.89 -1.96
C GLN A 132 12.40 11.51 -2.58
N LEU A 133 11.27 11.23 -3.22
CA LEU A 133 11.07 10.09 -4.09
C LEU A 133 11.18 10.60 -5.52
N GLY A 134 12.37 10.43 -6.12
CA GLY A 134 12.63 10.84 -7.50
C GLY A 134 11.83 10.01 -8.47
N ASN A 135 12.05 8.70 -8.45
CA ASN A 135 11.32 7.76 -9.29
C ASN A 135 11.02 6.49 -8.49
N PHE A 136 9.79 6.00 -8.57
CA PHE A 136 9.47 4.62 -8.25
C PHE A 136 8.56 4.07 -9.33
N ASP A 137 9.12 3.24 -10.20
CA ASP A 137 8.43 2.68 -11.34
C ASP A 137 8.31 1.17 -11.16
N VAL A 138 7.11 0.64 -11.35
CA VAL A 138 6.81 -0.79 -11.29
C VAL A 138 6.06 -1.17 -12.54
N LYS A 139 6.50 -2.25 -13.19
CA LYS A 139 5.83 -2.87 -14.32
C LYS A 139 5.47 -4.30 -13.96
N SER A 140 4.26 -4.70 -14.29
CA SER A 140 3.74 -6.05 -14.10
C SER A 140 2.83 -6.42 -15.27
N PRO A 141 2.48 -7.71 -15.45
CA PRO A 141 1.47 -8.11 -16.42
C PRO A 141 0.10 -7.44 -16.17
N GLN A 142 -0.20 -7.12 -14.91
CA GLN A 142 -1.45 -6.50 -14.46
C GLN A 142 -1.48 -4.98 -14.68
N GLY A 143 -0.35 -4.35 -15.00
CA GLY A 143 -0.30 -2.90 -15.22
C GLY A 143 1.05 -2.27 -14.91
N THR A 144 1.04 -0.95 -14.82
CA THR A 144 2.20 -0.15 -14.50
C THR A 144 1.87 0.85 -13.40
N LEU A 145 2.84 1.17 -12.54
CA LEU A 145 2.74 2.19 -11.50
C LEU A 145 3.98 3.08 -11.56
N SER A 146 3.81 4.39 -11.58
CA SER A 146 4.89 5.37 -11.36
C SER A 146 4.54 6.24 -10.15
N LEU A 147 5.45 6.36 -9.19
CA LEU A 147 5.31 7.25 -8.05
C LEU A 147 6.46 8.26 -8.05
N GLN A 148 6.13 9.51 -7.73
CA GLN A 148 7.08 10.60 -7.47
C GLN A 148 6.54 11.42 -6.31
N GLY A 149 7.43 11.99 -5.52
CA GLY A 149 6.97 12.88 -4.46
C GLY A 149 8.03 13.31 -3.49
N GLN A 150 7.57 13.95 -2.43
CA GLN A 150 8.39 14.39 -1.33
C GLN A 150 7.58 14.38 -0.03
N ALA A 151 8.29 14.25 1.07
CA ALA A 151 7.73 14.38 2.40
C ALA A 151 8.74 15.13 3.28
N THR A 152 8.25 15.96 4.18
CA THR A 152 9.09 16.49 5.26
C THR A 152 8.55 15.95 6.58
N LEU A 153 9.41 15.38 7.42
CA LEU A 153 9.03 14.73 8.68
C LEU A 153 9.06 15.69 9.88
N THR A 154 8.73 16.97 9.66
CA THR A 154 8.66 18.02 10.68
C THR A 154 7.32 18.72 10.68
N GLY A 155 6.93 19.29 11.82
CA GLY A 155 5.63 19.98 11.97
C GLY A 155 4.47 19.06 11.64
N ASP A 156 3.61 19.48 10.71
CA ASP A 156 2.42 18.73 10.28
C ASP A 156 2.71 17.64 9.25
N TRP A 157 3.99 17.38 8.98
CA TRP A 157 4.48 16.42 8.01
C TRP A 157 3.96 16.66 6.59
N PRO A 158 4.38 17.76 5.94
CA PRO A 158 3.91 18.07 4.61
C PRO A 158 4.35 16.99 3.63
N VAL A 159 3.40 16.43 2.89
CA VAL A 159 3.59 15.45 1.84
C VAL A 159 3.10 15.99 0.52
N SER A 160 3.73 15.57 -0.57
CA SER A 160 3.26 15.77 -1.94
C SER A 160 3.67 14.55 -2.75
N LEU A 161 2.70 13.74 -3.14
CA LEU A 161 2.90 12.49 -3.87
C LEU A 161 2.01 12.48 -5.10
N THR A 162 2.58 12.12 -6.25
CA THR A 162 1.85 11.81 -7.47
C THR A 162 2.05 10.35 -7.81
N ALA A 163 0.95 9.64 -7.96
CA ALA A 163 0.91 8.26 -8.41
C ALA A 163 0.16 8.18 -9.73
N ASN A 164 0.79 7.61 -10.76
CA ASN A 164 0.13 7.28 -12.01
C ASN A 164 0.13 5.77 -12.18
N SER A 165 -1.02 5.21 -12.52
CA SER A 165 -1.17 3.79 -12.77
C SER A 165 -1.93 3.56 -14.08
N ALA A 166 -1.56 2.51 -14.79
CA ALA A 166 -2.31 2.01 -15.95
C ALA A 166 -2.59 0.53 -15.71
N LEU A 167 -3.86 0.16 -15.76
CA LEU A 167 -4.34 -1.17 -15.44
C LEU A 167 -4.45 -2.01 -16.71
N ASN A 168 -3.97 -3.25 -16.62
CA ASN A 168 -4.05 -4.28 -17.65
C ASN A 168 -4.67 -5.56 -17.06
N ILE A 169 -5.77 -5.39 -16.32
CA ILE A 169 -6.56 -6.46 -15.72
C ILE A 169 -8.01 -6.27 -16.13
N GLU A 170 -8.68 -7.36 -16.50
CA GLU A 170 -10.12 -7.31 -16.76
C GLU A 170 -10.90 -7.15 -15.45
N PRO A 171 -11.99 -6.37 -15.41
CA PRO A 171 -12.58 -5.59 -16.52
C PRO A 171 -11.97 -4.19 -16.73
N LEU A 172 -10.98 -3.80 -15.94
CA LEU A 172 -10.39 -2.45 -15.90
C LEU A 172 -9.28 -2.25 -16.93
N LYS A 173 -9.26 -3.03 -18.01
CA LYS A 173 -8.15 -3.06 -18.95
C LYS A 173 -8.11 -1.75 -19.74
N GLY A 174 -6.97 -1.09 -19.71
CA GLY A 174 -6.77 0.21 -20.35
C GLY A 174 -7.19 1.41 -19.49
N GLU A 175 -7.70 1.18 -18.28
CA GLU A 175 -7.95 2.26 -17.32
C GLU A 175 -6.63 2.87 -16.84
N LYS A 176 -6.63 4.19 -16.72
CA LYS A 176 -5.54 5.01 -16.19
C LYS A 176 -6.03 5.73 -14.97
N VAL A 177 -5.25 5.64 -13.91
CA VAL A 177 -5.51 6.24 -12.61
C VAL A 177 -4.39 7.25 -12.34
N LYS A 178 -4.74 8.49 -12.04
CA LYS A 178 -3.81 9.49 -11.51
C LYS A 178 -4.29 9.95 -10.15
N LEU A 179 -3.50 9.67 -9.13
CA LEU A 179 -3.75 10.06 -7.75
C LEU A 179 -2.71 11.12 -7.34
N ASN A 180 -3.17 12.27 -6.88
CA ASN A 180 -2.32 13.27 -6.25
C ASN A 180 -2.70 13.36 -4.78
N VAL A 181 -1.72 13.29 -3.91
CA VAL A 181 -1.87 13.41 -2.47
C VAL A 181 -1.00 14.57 -2.02
N GLY A 182 -1.55 15.51 -1.26
CA GLY A 182 -0.81 16.67 -0.76
C GLY A 182 -1.35 17.18 0.56
N GLY A 183 -0.58 17.96 1.30
CA GLY A 183 -1.01 18.56 2.57
C GLY A 183 -0.20 18.06 3.76
N GLY A 184 -0.66 18.35 4.97
CA GLY A 184 -0.02 17.93 6.21
C GLY A 184 -0.55 16.57 6.63
N LEU A 185 0.32 15.55 6.70
CA LEU A 185 -0.11 14.21 7.11
C LEU A 185 -0.65 14.17 8.56
N ARG A 186 -0.25 15.12 9.42
CA ARG A 186 -0.78 15.29 10.79
C ARG A 186 -1.93 16.28 10.92
N ASP A 187 -2.25 16.99 9.84
CA ASP A 187 -3.30 17.99 9.80
C ASP A 187 -4.32 17.60 8.72
N GLU A 188 -4.31 18.29 7.58
CA GLU A 188 -5.21 18.00 6.46
C GLU A 188 -4.47 17.34 5.29
N LEU A 189 -4.94 16.15 4.91
CA LEU A 189 -4.50 15.45 3.69
C LEU A 189 -5.53 15.64 2.56
N LYS A 190 -5.08 16.24 1.46
CA LYS A 190 -5.86 16.45 0.25
C LYS A 190 -5.55 15.35 -0.74
N VAL A 191 -6.59 14.69 -1.21
CA VAL A 191 -6.50 13.57 -2.15
C VAL A 191 -7.31 13.90 -3.40
N ALA A 192 -6.66 13.91 -4.56
CA ALA A 192 -7.27 14.15 -5.86
C ALA A 192 -7.08 12.93 -6.75
N LEU A 193 -8.18 12.25 -7.06
CA LEU A 193 -8.23 11.06 -7.91
C LEU A 193 -8.79 11.42 -9.29
N ASN A 194 -8.07 11.07 -10.34
CA ASN A 194 -8.49 11.21 -11.73
C ASN A 194 -8.48 9.83 -12.38
N LEU A 195 -9.60 9.46 -13.00
CA LEU A 195 -9.79 8.19 -13.69
C LEU A 195 -10.08 8.48 -15.16
N SER A 196 -9.43 7.75 -16.06
CA SER A 196 -9.69 7.84 -17.50
C SER A 196 -9.52 6.48 -18.14
N GLY A 197 -10.35 6.13 -19.11
CA GLY A 197 -10.32 4.81 -19.72
C GLY A 197 -11.14 4.76 -21.01
N PRO A 198 -11.10 3.64 -21.74
CA PRO A 198 -11.97 3.43 -22.88
C PRO A 198 -13.42 3.47 -22.41
N VAL A 199 -14.26 4.24 -23.13
CA VAL A 199 -15.71 4.11 -22.98
C VAL A 199 -16.13 2.84 -23.71
N GLY A 200 -16.72 1.90 -22.99
CA GLY A 200 -17.21 0.66 -23.60
C GLY A 200 -18.19 0.97 -24.73
N ALA A 201 -18.00 0.33 -25.88
CA ALA A 201 -18.99 0.19 -26.95
C ALA A 201 -19.77 -1.12 -26.75
#